data_AF-A0AAD5LXL8-F1
#
_entry.id   AF-A0AAD5LXL8-F1
#
_cell.length_a   1.000
_cell.length_b   1.000
_cell.length_c   1.000
_cell.angle_alpha   90.00
_cell.angle_beta   90.00
_cell.angle_gamma   90.00
#
_symmetry.space_group_name_H-M   'P 1'
#
loop_
_entity.id
_entity.type
_entity.pdbx_description
1 polymer ?
#
loop_
_entity_poly.entity_id
_entity_poly.type
_entity_poly.pdbx_seq_one_letter_code
_entity_poly.pdbx_strand_id
1 'polypeptide(L)'
;MENRYGGLIRKWIYDFVHNTKANLLITSVIIIIAMYISLVAIIGKPVFNPYSNSTTSTDSTMYDITSSTFSVFFYWIASVIAGYFFKQIRLPSLFGALCVGVFVKHVHSLSNLFVVDEYWHVIVRKLCLVIIIIRWGLGINGTYIRKNPAYPLALGVLSAIAEALAIATVSIVFFKIRFEFGVIGGTEILCFRQKCR
;
A
#
# COMPACT_ATOMS: atom_id res chain seq x y z
N MET A 1 -32.83 13.78 22.42
CA MET A 1 -32.64 12.36 22.82
C MET A 1 -31.80 11.63 21.75
N GLU A 2 -30.61 12.12 21.42
CA GLU A 2 -29.86 11.69 20.21
C GLU A 2 -28.50 11.03 20.47
N ASN A 3 -28.14 10.73 21.72
CA ASN A 3 -26.82 10.15 22.06
C ASN A 3 -26.83 8.65 22.39
N ARG A 4 -27.96 7.94 22.22
CA ARG A 4 -28.09 6.55 22.67
C ARG A 4 -27.77 5.49 21.60
N TYR A 5 -27.93 5.79 20.32
CA TYR A 5 -27.68 4.82 19.23
C TYR A 5 -26.20 4.70 18.83
N GLY A 6 -25.44 5.80 18.83
CA GLY A 6 -24.01 5.77 18.47
C GLY A 6 -23.13 5.01 19.47
N GLY A 7 -23.53 4.96 20.75
CA GLY A 7 -22.79 4.25 21.80
C GLY A 7 -22.87 2.73 21.67
N LEU A 8 -24.04 2.19 21.27
CA LEU A 8 -24.25 0.75 21.08
C LEU A 8 -23.47 0.23 19.87
N ILE A 9 -23.53 0.93 18.74
CA ILE A 9 -22.80 0.56 17.52
C ILE A 9 -21.29 0.60 17.78
N ARG A 10 -20.81 1.65 18.45
CA ARG A 10 -19.38 1.79 18.76
C ARG A 10 -18.87 0.74 19.74
N LYS A 11 -19.68 0.37 20.74
CA LYS A 11 -19.36 -0.71 21.69
C LYS A 11 -19.39 -2.09 21.00
N TRP A 12 -20.38 -2.30 20.12
CA TRP A 12 -20.48 -3.51 19.31
C TRP A 12 -19.30 -3.67 18.34
N ILE A 13 -18.88 -2.61 17.65
CA ILE A 13 -17.65 -2.61 16.83
C ILE A 13 -16.41 -2.89 17.68
N TYR A 14 -16.31 -2.29 18.88
CA TYR A 14 -15.16 -2.49 19.75
C TYR A 14 -15.07 -3.96 20.23
N ASP A 15 -16.19 -4.53 20.68
CA ASP A 15 -16.27 -5.93 21.12
C ASP A 15 -16.06 -6.90 19.95
N PHE A 16 -16.50 -6.56 18.74
CA PHE A 16 -16.30 -7.34 17.52
C PHE A 16 -14.84 -7.34 17.06
N VAL A 17 -14.17 -6.18 17.08
CA VAL A 17 -12.75 -6.04 16.67
C VAL A 17 -11.80 -6.64 17.71
N HIS A 18 -12.13 -6.58 18.99
CA HIS A 18 -11.29 -7.12 20.06
C HIS A 18 -11.31 -8.65 20.12
N ASN A 19 -12.35 -9.29 19.57
CA ASN A 19 -12.47 -10.74 19.61
C ASN A 19 -11.53 -11.41 18.61
N THR A 20 -10.47 -12.06 19.10
CA THR A 20 -9.42 -12.68 18.29
C THR A 20 -9.98 -13.70 17.29
N LYS A 21 -11.07 -14.38 17.66
CA LYS A 21 -11.78 -15.35 16.79
C LYS A 21 -12.49 -14.68 15.62
N ALA A 22 -13.11 -13.51 15.84
CA ALA A 22 -13.79 -12.75 14.79
C ALA A 22 -12.77 -12.18 13.79
N ASN A 23 -11.66 -11.64 14.27
CA ASN A 23 -10.59 -11.14 13.40
C ASN A 23 -9.95 -12.25 12.56
N LEU A 24 -9.75 -13.44 13.15
CA LEU A 24 -9.29 -14.63 12.43
C LEU A 24 -10.29 -15.06 11.34
N LEU A 25 -11.59 -15.07 11.68
CA LEU A 25 -12.66 -15.45 10.75
C LEU A 25 -12.76 -14.46 9.58
N ILE A 26 -12.74 -13.15 9.86
CA ILE A 26 -12.75 -12.10 8.83
C ILE A 26 -11.52 -12.24 7.91
N THR A 27 -10.34 -12.47 8.48
CA THR A 27 -9.12 -12.67 7.69
C THR A 27 -9.23 -13.92 6.81
N SER A 28 -9.78 -15.02 7.34
CA SER A 28 -9.99 -16.25 6.56
C SER A 28 -11.00 -16.08 5.43
N VAL A 29 -12.12 -15.37 5.68
CA VAL A 29 -13.15 -15.08 4.67
C VAL A 29 -12.60 -14.18 3.57
N ILE A 30 -11.80 -13.17 3.92
CA ILE A 30 -11.13 -12.32 2.94
C ILE A 30 -10.21 -13.15 2.04
N ILE A 31 -9.43 -14.07 2.62
CA ILE A 31 -8.52 -14.95 1.87
C ILE A 31 -9.30 -15.93 0.96
N ILE A 32 -10.44 -16.45 1.42
CA ILE A 32 -11.28 -17.37 0.62
C ILE A 32 -11.93 -16.64 -0.56
N ILE A 33 -12.47 -15.44 -0.34
CA ILE A 33 -13.07 -14.62 -1.41
C ILE A 33 -12.00 -14.25 -2.45
N ALA A 34 -10.83 -13.83 -1.97
CA ALA A 34 -9.64 -13.59 -2.76
C ALA A 34 -9.23 -14.78 -3.64
N MET A 35 -9.14 -15.97 -3.03
CA MET A 35 -8.80 -17.21 -3.71
C MET A 35 -9.86 -17.58 -4.75
N TYR A 36 -11.14 -17.39 -4.43
CA TYR A 36 -12.25 -17.65 -5.34
C TYR A 36 -12.21 -16.73 -6.58
N ILE A 37 -12.02 -15.42 -6.39
CA ILE A 37 -11.89 -14.46 -7.48
C ILE A 37 -10.68 -14.82 -8.36
N SER A 38 -9.57 -15.25 -7.75
CA SER A 38 -8.37 -15.71 -8.46
C SER A 38 -8.62 -16.97 -9.29
N LEU A 39 -9.40 -17.92 -8.77
CA LEU A 39 -9.73 -19.18 -9.45
C LEU A 39 -10.68 -18.97 -10.62
N VAL A 40 -11.70 -18.12 -10.45
CA VAL A 40 -12.61 -17.71 -11.54
C VAL A 40 -11.84 -17.01 -12.66
N ALA A 41 -10.83 -16.21 -12.32
CA ALA A 41 -9.98 -15.54 -13.30
C ALA A 41 -9.08 -16.50 -14.11
N ILE A 42 -8.54 -17.56 -13.49
CA ILE A 42 -7.72 -18.57 -14.19
C ILE A 42 -8.56 -19.37 -15.21
N ILE A 43 -9.81 -19.66 -14.86
CA ILE A 43 -10.71 -20.49 -15.68
C ILE A 43 -11.44 -19.67 -16.75
N GLY A 44 -11.45 -18.34 -16.66
CA GLY A 44 -12.09 -17.45 -17.62
C GLY A 44 -13.61 -17.64 -17.73
N LYS A 45 -14.21 -18.42 -16.82
CA LYS A 45 -15.65 -18.73 -16.76
C LYS A 45 -16.11 -18.84 -15.31
N PRO A 46 -17.29 -18.28 -14.95
CA PRO A 46 -17.85 -18.46 -13.62
C PRO A 46 -18.20 -19.95 -13.39
N VAL A 47 -17.49 -20.59 -12.45
CA VAL A 47 -17.61 -22.03 -12.12
C VAL A 47 -19.06 -22.44 -11.83
N PHE A 48 -19.86 -21.52 -11.29
CA PHE A 48 -21.23 -21.79 -10.88
C PHE A 48 -22.26 -21.70 -12.02
N ASN A 49 -21.91 -21.19 -13.21
CA ASN A 49 -22.82 -21.15 -14.35
C ASN A 49 -22.08 -21.21 -15.71
N PRO A 50 -21.70 -22.41 -16.20
CA PRO A 50 -20.87 -22.57 -17.39
C PRO A 50 -21.56 -22.33 -18.73
N TYR A 51 -22.84 -21.93 -18.76
CA TYR A 51 -23.67 -21.94 -19.98
C TYR A 51 -24.59 -20.72 -20.15
N SER A 52 -24.12 -19.50 -19.93
CA SER A 52 -24.80 -18.31 -20.48
C SER A 52 -24.01 -17.78 -21.66
N ASN A 53 -24.45 -18.13 -22.87
CA ASN A 53 -23.99 -17.54 -24.12
C ASN A 53 -24.48 -16.09 -24.19
N SER A 54 -23.55 -15.14 -24.20
CA SER A 54 -23.79 -13.81 -24.76
C SER A 54 -22.50 -13.24 -25.34
N THR A 55 -22.22 -13.66 -26.58
CA THR A 55 -21.70 -12.85 -27.70
C THR A 55 -21.04 -11.49 -27.39
N THR A 56 -19.70 -11.48 -27.40
CA THR A 56 -18.83 -10.70 -28.31
C THR A 56 -19.22 -9.26 -28.64
N SER A 57 -18.56 -8.31 -27.96
CA SER A 57 -17.96 -7.05 -28.50
C SER A 57 -17.33 -6.19 -27.38
N THR A 58 -17.66 -6.49 -26.11
CA THR A 58 -17.06 -5.89 -24.89
C THR A 58 -15.92 -6.74 -24.31
N ASP A 59 -15.51 -7.79 -25.03
CA ASP A 59 -14.66 -8.89 -24.56
C ASP A 59 -13.15 -8.62 -24.62
N SER A 60 -12.66 -7.52 -25.19
CA SER A 60 -11.22 -7.22 -25.13
C SER A 60 -10.88 -6.42 -23.87
N THR A 61 -11.60 -5.33 -23.61
CA THR A 61 -11.34 -4.43 -22.48
C THR A 61 -11.67 -5.06 -21.12
N MET A 62 -12.75 -5.84 -21.00
CA MET A 62 -13.06 -6.52 -19.73
C MET A 62 -12.02 -7.59 -19.39
N TYR A 63 -11.51 -8.35 -20.36
CA TYR A 63 -10.52 -9.38 -20.10
C TYR A 63 -9.16 -8.80 -19.72
N ASP A 64 -8.76 -7.67 -20.33
CA ASP A 64 -7.53 -6.96 -20.00
C ASP A 64 -7.57 -6.30 -18.60
N ILE A 65 -8.74 -5.78 -18.20
CA ILE A 65 -8.93 -5.24 -16.85
C ILE A 65 -8.95 -6.37 -15.81
N THR A 66 -9.59 -7.51 -16.13
CA THR A 66 -9.64 -8.68 -15.25
C THR A 66 -8.24 -9.31 -15.07
N SER A 67 -7.44 -9.41 -16.12
CA SER A 67 -6.06 -9.95 -16.04
C SER A 67 -5.12 -9.04 -15.23
N SER A 68 -5.25 -7.72 -15.40
CA SER A 68 -4.49 -6.73 -14.63
C SER A 68 -4.85 -6.75 -13.14
N THR A 69 -6.14 -6.88 -12.81
CA THR A 69 -6.62 -6.95 -11.43
C THR A 69 -6.11 -8.23 -10.74
N PHE A 70 -6.09 -9.36 -11.45
CA PHE A 70 -5.54 -10.62 -10.96
C PHE A 70 -4.05 -10.51 -10.60
N SER A 71 -3.28 -9.85 -11.47
CA SER A 71 -1.86 -9.61 -11.28
C SER A 71 -1.57 -8.79 -10.02
N VAL A 72 -2.32 -7.71 -9.81
CA VAL A 72 -2.20 -6.88 -8.59
C VAL A 72 -2.56 -7.68 -7.34
N PHE A 73 -3.58 -8.54 -7.44
CA PHE A 73 -4.03 -9.35 -6.33
C PHE A 73 -3.01 -10.41 -5.88
N PHE A 74 -2.42 -11.14 -6.84
CA PHE A 74 -1.37 -12.11 -6.55
C PHE A 74 -0.12 -11.42 -5.96
N TYR A 75 0.24 -10.26 -6.49
CA TYR A 75 1.33 -9.44 -5.97
C TYR A 75 1.08 -9.01 -4.52
N TRP A 76 -0.15 -8.63 -4.19
CA TRP A 76 -0.55 -8.27 -2.83
C TRP A 76 -0.42 -9.46 -1.87
N ILE A 77 -0.92 -10.65 -2.23
CA ILE A 77 -0.77 -11.87 -1.42
C ILE A 77 0.72 -12.21 -1.22
N ALA A 78 1.51 -12.23 -2.29
CA ALA A 78 2.94 -12.51 -2.22
C ALA A 78 3.67 -11.53 -1.30
N SER A 79 3.32 -10.24 -1.38
CA SER A 79 3.86 -9.20 -0.51
C SER A 79 3.48 -9.39 0.97
N VAL A 80 2.26 -9.83 1.28
CA VAL A 80 1.82 -10.08 2.66
C VAL A 80 2.53 -11.30 3.25
N ILE A 81 2.63 -12.39 2.48
CA ILE A 81 3.32 -13.62 2.89
C ILE A 81 4.79 -13.33 3.16
N ALA A 82 5.49 -12.66 2.22
CA ALA A 82 6.88 -12.27 2.43
C ALA A 82 7.03 -11.33 3.63
N GLY A 83 6.15 -10.33 3.78
CA GLY A 83 6.14 -9.44 4.95
C GLY A 83 6.03 -10.19 6.28
N TYR A 84 5.24 -11.25 6.34
CA TYR A 84 5.12 -12.12 7.50
C TYR A 84 6.42 -12.91 7.78
N PHE A 85 7.04 -13.49 6.75
CA PHE A 85 8.33 -14.17 6.88
C PHE A 85 9.42 -13.24 7.40
N PHE A 86 9.54 -12.03 6.85
CA PHE A 86 10.53 -11.05 7.30
C PHE A 86 10.27 -10.54 8.73
N LYS A 87 9.01 -10.51 9.16
CA LYS A 87 8.64 -10.18 10.55
C LYS A 87 9.21 -11.21 11.54
N GLN A 88 9.32 -12.49 11.15
CA GLN A 88 9.92 -13.53 11.99
C GLN A 88 11.42 -13.29 12.21
N ILE A 89 12.10 -12.67 11.23
CA ILE A 89 13.52 -12.31 11.26
C ILE A 89 13.73 -10.94 11.95
N ARG A 90 12.70 -10.38 12.61
CA ARG A 90 12.69 -9.03 13.21
C ARG A 90 12.98 -7.88 12.23
N LEU A 91 12.81 -8.10 10.94
CA LEU A 91 12.93 -7.06 9.92
C LEU A 91 11.58 -6.33 9.75
N PRO A 92 11.59 -5.02 9.43
CA PRO A 92 10.37 -4.30 9.14
C PRO A 92 9.67 -4.93 7.93
N SER A 93 8.36 -5.18 8.03
CA SER A 93 7.55 -5.80 6.97
C SER A 93 7.63 -5.08 5.62
N LEU A 94 8.05 -3.81 5.60
CA LEU A 94 8.26 -3.01 4.41
C LEU A 94 9.39 -3.55 3.53
N PHE A 95 10.42 -4.14 4.15
CA PHE A 95 11.53 -4.78 3.45
C PHE A 95 11.05 -6.02 2.67
N GLY A 96 10.18 -6.83 3.27
CA GLY A 96 9.60 -8.01 2.60
C GLY A 96 8.77 -7.65 1.37
N ALA A 97 7.96 -6.59 1.46
CA ALA A 97 7.20 -6.08 0.32
C ALA A 97 8.11 -5.57 -0.82
N LEU A 98 9.22 -4.90 -0.48
CA LEU A 98 10.17 -4.39 -1.46
C LEU A 98 10.93 -5.54 -2.16
N CYS A 99 11.37 -6.56 -1.41
CA CYS A 99 12.02 -7.73 -1.98
C CYS A 99 11.13 -8.42 -3.01
N VAL A 100 9.84 -8.65 -2.71
CA VAL A 100 8.89 -9.25 -3.66
C VAL A 100 8.82 -8.45 -4.96
N GLY A 101 8.80 -7.12 -4.88
CA GLY A 101 8.80 -6.26 -6.07
C GLY A 101 10.05 -6.38 -6.93
N VAL A 102 11.23 -6.44 -6.30
CA VAL A 102 12.49 -6.64 -7.02
C VAL A 102 12.53 -8.03 -7.67
N PHE A 103 12.08 -9.06 -6.96
CA PHE A 103 12.03 -10.44 -7.46
C PHE A 103 11.11 -10.57 -8.69
N VAL A 104 9.90 -10.02 -8.62
CA VAL A 104 8.93 -10.05 -9.74
C VAL A 104 9.48 -9.33 -10.97
N LYS A 105 10.20 -8.23 -10.78
CA LYS A 105 10.82 -7.48 -11.90
C LYS A 105 12.01 -8.21 -12.53
N HIS A 106 12.75 -9.00 -11.75
CA HIS A 106 13.97 -9.66 -12.22
C HIS A 106 13.70 -10.98 -12.97
N VAL A 107 12.63 -11.70 -12.62
CA VAL A 107 12.30 -12.98 -13.26
C VAL A 107 11.61 -12.75 -14.61
N HIS A 108 12.38 -12.91 -15.70
CA HIS A 108 11.95 -12.71 -17.09
C HIS A 108 10.78 -13.61 -17.54
N SER A 109 10.51 -14.72 -16.83
CA SER A 109 9.35 -15.59 -17.09
C SER A 109 8.02 -15.04 -16.54
N LEU A 110 8.07 -14.10 -15.59
CA LEU A 110 6.89 -13.44 -15.02
C LEU A 110 6.58 -12.10 -15.71
N SER A 111 7.56 -11.45 -16.34
CA SER A 111 7.37 -10.14 -16.99
C SER A 111 6.43 -10.18 -18.19
N ASN A 112 6.26 -11.34 -18.84
CA ASN A 112 5.34 -11.51 -19.96
C ASN A 112 3.89 -11.85 -19.52
N LEU A 113 3.71 -12.33 -18.27
CA LEU A 113 2.40 -12.64 -17.69
C LEU A 113 1.83 -11.50 -16.84
N PHE A 114 2.70 -10.63 -16.30
CA PHE A 114 2.34 -9.50 -15.45
C PHE A 114 2.59 -8.18 -16.17
N VAL A 115 1.87 -7.92 -17.26
CA VAL A 115 1.77 -6.56 -17.82
C VAL A 115 0.79 -5.80 -16.94
N VAL A 116 1.29 -5.23 -15.84
CA VAL A 116 0.52 -4.29 -15.03
C VAL A 116 0.45 -2.99 -15.81
N ASP A 117 -0.74 -2.65 -16.31
CA ASP A 117 -0.98 -1.40 -17.01
C ASP A 117 -0.52 -0.19 -16.17
N GLU A 118 0.11 0.81 -16.81
CA GLU A 118 0.65 2.01 -16.16
C GLU A 118 -0.43 2.74 -15.33
N TYR A 119 -1.70 2.63 -15.74
CA TYR A 119 -2.86 3.13 -15.02
C TYR A 119 -2.96 2.59 -13.59
N TRP A 120 -2.75 1.29 -13.38
CA TRP A 120 -2.82 0.67 -12.05
C TRP A 120 -1.70 1.16 -11.13
N HIS A 121 -0.50 1.38 -11.67
CA HIS A 121 0.62 1.94 -10.91
C HIS A 121 0.31 3.35 -10.39
N VAL A 122 -0.30 4.21 -11.23
CA VAL A 122 -0.67 5.57 -10.84
C VAL A 122 -1.77 5.54 -9.76
N ILE A 123 -2.80 4.71 -9.93
CA ILE A 123 -3.88 4.58 -8.94
C ILE A 123 -3.36 4.09 -7.60
N VAL A 124 -2.61 2.99 -7.59
CA VAL A 124 -2.08 2.39 -6.35
C VAL A 124 -1.15 3.38 -5.63
N ARG A 125 -0.33 4.14 -6.37
CA ARG A 125 0.53 5.19 -5.77
C ARG A 125 -0.29 6.28 -5.11
N LYS A 126 -1.33 6.80 -5.79
CA LYS A 126 -2.21 7.84 -5.23
C LYS A 126 -2.97 7.33 -4.00
N LEU A 127 -3.55 6.14 -4.10
CA LEU A 127 -4.30 5.51 -3.01
C LEU A 127 -3.40 5.24 -1.80
N CYS A 128 -2.19 4.72 -2.02
CA CYS A 128 -1.19 4.51 -0.97
C CYS A 128 -0.88 5.84 -0.27
N LEU A 129 -0.57 6.90 -1.02
CA LEU A 129 -0.27 8.22 -0.46
C LEU A 129 -1.42 8.73 0.43
N VAL A 130 -2.67 8.61 -0.02
CA VAL A 130 -3.86 8.98 0.76
C VAL A 130 -3.95 8.16 2.06
N ILE A 131 -3.81 6.84 2.01
CA ILE A 131 -3.85 5.98 3.22
C ILE A 131 -2.73 6.36 4.18
N ILE A 132 -1.53 6.66 3.68
CA ILE A 132 -0.40 7.09 4.50
C ILE A 132 -0.74 8.39 5.24
N ILE A 133 -1.24 9.41 4.53
CA ILE A 133 -1.62 10.69 5.12
C ILE A 133 -2.73 10.52 6.18
N ILE A 134 -3.75 9.71 5.89
CA ILE A 134 -4.84 9.46 6.85
C ILE A 134 -4.29 8.78 8.12
N ARG A 135 -3.45 7.74 7.97
CA ARG A 135 -2.84 7.06 9.12
C ARG A 135 -2.00 8.02 9.96
N TRP A 136 -1.33 8.98 9.32
CA TRP A 136 -0.53 10.02 9.98
C TRP A 136 -1.42 11.02 10.72
N GLY A 137 -2.49 11.49 10.09
CA GLY A 137 -3.48 12.37 10.71
C GLY A 137 -4.18 11.73 11.91
N LEU A 138 -4.38 10.41 11.91
CA LEU A 138 -4.98 9.70 13.05
C LEU A 138 -4.01 9.45 14.20
N GLY A 139 -2.71 9.33 13.92
CA GLY A 139 -1.67 9.14 14.95
C GLY A 139 -1.34 10.40 15.75
N ILE A 140 -1.83 11.56 15.31
CA ILE A 140 -1.46 12.85 15.88
C ILE A 140 -2.35 13.21 17.07
N ASN A 141 -1.74 13.41 18.25
CA ASN A 141 -2.48 13.83 19.44
C ASN A 141 -2.65 15.36 19.45
N GLY A 142 -3.83 15.85 19.06
CA GLY A 142 -4.12 17.29 18.99
C GLY A 142 -3.96 18.05 20.31
N THR A 143 -4.08 17.36 21.45
CA THR A 143 -3.90 18.01 22.77
C THR A 143 -2.45 18.38 23.07
N TYR A 144 -1.48 17.59 22.58
CA TYR A 144 -0.05 17.87 22.72
C TYR A 144 0.40 19.00 21.80
N ILE A 145 -0.13 19.05 20.57
CA ILE A 145 0.20 20.09 19.60
C ILE A 145 -0.25 21.47 20.07
N ARG A 146 -1.43 21.55 20.69
CA ARG A 146 -1.95 22.83 21.20
C ARG A 146 -1.08 23.43 22.30
N LYS A 147 -0.40 22.60 23.09
CA LYS A 147 0.52 23.06 24.15
C LYS A 147 1.87 23.51 23.60
N ASN A 148 2.33 22.94 22.48
CA ASN A 148 3.66 23.18 21.93
C ASN A 148 3.64 23.11 20.38
N PRO A 149 3.11 24.14 19.70
CA PRO A 149 2.96 24.13 18.23
C PRO A 149 4.30 24.19 17.48
N ALA A 150 5.37 24.63 18.14
CA ALA A 150 6.69 24.74 17.54
C ALA A 150 7.36 23.38 17.30
N TYR A 151 7.07 22.35 18.10
CA TYR A 151 7.73 21.05 18.00
C TYR A 151 7.42 20.32 16.69
N PRO A 152 6.15 20.14 16.26
CA PRO A 152 5.84 19.51 14.98
C PRO A 152 6.42 20.27 13.78
N LEU A 153 6.46 21.61 13.86
CA LEU A 153 7.01 22.44 12.79
C LEU A 153 8.54 22.32 12.73
N ALA A 154 9.21 22.31 13.89
CA ALA A 154 10.66 22.14 13.97
C ALA A 154 11.11 20.72 13.56
N LEU A 155 10.43 19.68 14.05
CA LEU A 155 10.71 18.30 13.68
C LEU A 155 10.33 17.99 12.22
N GLY A 156 9.30 18.65 11.69
CA GLY A 156 8.84 18.48 10.33
C GLY A 156 9.66 19.28 9.33
N VAL A 157 9.52 20.62 9.36
CA VAL A 157 10.01 21.55 8.35
C VAL A 157 11.50 21.85 8.50
N LEU A 158 11.96 22.16 9.73
CA LEU A 158 13.37 22.49 9.95
C LEU A 158 14.27 21.27 9.76
N SER A 159 13.88 20.10 10.28
CA SER A 159 14.62 18.86 10.02
C SER A 159 14.62 18.49 8.53
N ALA A 160 13.52 18.73 7.82
CA ALA A 160 13.42 18.51 6.38
C ALA A 160 14.40 19.39 5.60
N ILE A 161 14.41 20.70 5.86
CA ILE A 161 15.31 21.63 5.17
C ILE A 161 16.77 21.28 5.45
N ALA A 162 17.11 20.96 6.71
CA ALA A 162 18.48 20.58 7.09
C ALA A 162 18.97 19.33 6.36
N GLU A 163 18.12 18.32 6.19
CA GLU A 163 18.48 17.09 5.47
C GLU A 163 18.55 17.28 3.95
N ALA A 164 17.62 18.03 3.37
CA ALA A 164 17.66 18.35 1.95
C ALA A 164 18.98 19.08 1.60
N LEU A 165 19.40 20.03 2.44
CA LEU A 165 20.68 20.71 2.30
C LEU A 165 21.85 19.74 2.44
N ALA A 166 21.85 18.87 3.45
CA ALA A 166 22.91 17.88 3.63
C ALA A 166 23.07 16.95 2.41
N ILE A 167 21.97 16.44 1.87
CA ILE A 167 21.98 15.57 0.68
C ILE A 167 22.45 16.34 -0.56
N ALA A 168 21.99 17.58 -0.74
CA ALA A 168 22.44 18.43 -1.84
C ALA A 168 23.95 18.69 -1.75
N THR A 169 24.49 19.01 -0.57
CA THR A 169 25.93 19.21 -0.37
C THR A 169 26.72 17.94 -0.67
N VAL A 170 26.27 16.78 -0.18
CA VAL A 170 26.93 15.49 -0.46
C VAL A 170 26.92 15.17 -1.96
N SER A 171 25.81 15.42 -2.65
CA SER A 171 25.69 15.16 -4.09
C SER A 171 26.67 16.00 -4.92
N ILE A 172 26.84 17.28 -4.57
CA ILE A 172 27.79 18.19 -5.24
C ILE A 172 29.23 17.74 -5.01
N VAL A 173 29.58 17.40 -3.77
CA VAL A 173 30.95 17.04 -3.38
C VAL A 173 31.35 15.69 -3.96
N PHE A 174 30.46 14.70 -3.94
CA PHE A 174 30.80 13.32 -4.31
C PHE A 174 30.55 13.01 -5.79
N PHE A 175 29.45 13.51 -6.37
CA PHE A 175 29.05 13.14 -7.73
C PHE A 175 29.40 14.19 -8.80
N LYS A 176 29.79 15.42 -8.43
CA LYS A 176 30.04 16.52 -9.39
C LYS A 176 28.88 16.73 -10.41
N ILE A 177 27.66 16.38 -10.04
CA ILE A 177 26.45 16.52 -10.85
C ILE A 177 25.83 17.92 -10.63
N ARG A 178 25.04 18.42 -11.61
CA ARG A 178 24.32 19.72 -11.49
C ARG A 178 23.43 19.76 -10.24
N PHE A 179 23.43 20.92 -9.57
CA PHE A 179 22.68 21.20 -8.34
C PHE A 179 21.21 20.77 -8.39
N GLU A 180 20.57 20.92 -9.55
CA GLU A 180 19.16 20.61 -9.78
C GLU A 180 18.81 19.16 -9.42
N PHE A 181 19.63 18.19 -9.85
CA PHE A 181 19.38 16.78 -9.55
C PHE A 181 19.62 16.43 -8.07
N GLY A 182 20.55 17.13 -7.41
CA GLY A 182 20.81 16.96 -5.98
C GLY A 182 19.64 17.43 -5.10
N VAL A 183 19.04 18.56 -5.44
CA VAL A 183 17.87 19.10 -4.72
C VAL A 183 16.62 18.25 -4.93
N ILE A 184 16.40 17.77 -6.16
CA ILE A 184 15.25 16.90 -6.47
C ILE A 184 15.35 15.60 -5.66
N GLY A 185 16.51 14.92 -5.70
CA GLY A 185 16.71 13.69 -4.93
C GLY A 185 16.60 13.89 -3.42
N GLY A 186 17.13 14.99 -2.90
CA GLY A 186 17.02 15.34 -1.48
C GLY A 186 15.56 15.52 -1.02
N THR A 187 14.73 16.12 -1.87
CA THR A 187 13.30 16.37 -1.56
C THR A 187 12.47 15.09 -1.58
N GLU A 188 12.74 14.16 -2.51
CA GLU A 188 12.04 12.88 -2.60
C GLU A 188 12.32 11.95 -1.40
N ILE A 189 13.59 11.87 -1.00
CA ILE A 189 14.04 11.04 0.14
C ILE A 189 13.41 11.54 1.47
N LEU A 190 13.26 12.86 1.60
CA LEU A 190 12.64 13.53 2.74
C LEU A 190 11.21 13.05 3.01
N CYS A 191 10.42 12.95 1.94
CA CYS A 191 9.02 12.54 2.00
C CYS A 191 8.90 11.10 2.53
N PHE A 192 9.89 10.25 2.22
CA PHE A 192 9.92 8.87 2.67
C PHE A 192 10.40 8.72 4.12
N ARG A 193 11.33 9.57 4.60
CA ARG A 193 11.87 9.45 5.96
C ARG A 193 10.88 9.85 7.04
N GLN A 194 9.98 10.80 6.76
CA GLN A 194 8.90 11.11 7.70
C GLN A 194 8.15 9.81 8.08
N LYS A 195 7.87 8.91 7.12
CA LYS A 195 7.19 7.61 7.33
C LYS A 195 7.70 6.73 8.48
N CYS A 196 8.99 6.80 8.83
CA CYS A 196 9.66 5.86 9.76
C CYS A 196 9.93 6.42 11.16
N ARG A 197 9.55 7.66 11.47
CA ARG A 197 9.66 8.23 12.82
C ARG A 197 8.29 8.25 13.49
#